data_AF-A0A3S2V6Q6-F1
#
_entry.id   AF-A0A3S2V6Q6-F1
#
_cell.length_a   1.000
_cell.length_b   1.000
_cell.length_c   1.000
_cell.angle_alpha   90.00
_cell.angle_beta   90.00
_cell.angle_gamma   90.00
#
_symmetry.space_group_name_H-M   'P 1'
#
loop_
_entity.id
_entity.type
_entity.pdbx_description
1 polymer ?
#
loop_
_entity_poly.entity_id
_entity_poly.type
_entity_poly.pdbx_seq_one_letter_code
_entity_poly.pdbx_strand_id
1 'polypeptide(L)'
;MPGKPARTGTGRTDWAALKAMSDDEIDRIAAEDEDNPPSDDDHWADAAIGLPPGKTSIHASFDRDVVEFFKHGGRGYQTRMNAVLRRYMEVQKAKEAGRP
;
A
#
# COMPACT_ATOMS: atom_id res chain seq x y z
N MET A 1 1.84 -23.92 11.01
CA MET A 1 3.24 -23.54 10.66
C MET A 1 3.75 -22.60 11.72
N PRO A 2 4.82 -22.90 12.46
CA PRO A 2 5.37 -21.96 13.43
C PRO A 2 5.99 -20.76 12.68
N GLY A 3 5.65 -19.55 13.12
CA GLY A 3 6.09 -18.30 12.51
C GLY A 3 7.61 -18.14 12.56
N LYS A 4 8.17 -17.52 11.52
CA LYS A 4 9.60 -17.24 11.39
C LYS A 4 10.03 -16.28 12.52
N PRO A 5 11.09 -16.59 13.30
CA PRO A 5 11.52 -15.69 14.37
C PRO A 5 12.00 -14.35 13.79
N ALA A 6 11.60 -13.25 14.42
CA ALA A 6 12.08 -11.91 14.08
C ALA A 6 13.61 -11.87 14.25
N ARG A 7 14.31 -11.37 13.23
CA ARG A 7 15.77 -11.19 13.32
C ARG A 7 16.06 -10.06 14.31
N THR A 8 16.73 -10.36 15.40
CA THR A 8 17.34 -9.35 16.29
C THR A 8 18.59 -8.80 15.62
N GLY A 9 18.41 -7.89 14.66
CA GLY A 9 19.52 -7.04 14.24
C GLY A 9 19.88 -6.13 15.41
N THR A 10 21.11 -6.21 15.90
CA THR A 10 21.68 -5.20 16.80
C THR A 10 21.82 -3.89 16.03
N GLY A 11 20.72 -3.17 15.87
CA GLY A 11 20.73 -1.79 15.42
C GLY A 11 21.50 -0.94 16.42
N ARG A 12 22.04 0.20 15.98
CA ARG A 12 22.70 1.22 16.82
C ARG A 12 21.77 1.87 17.87
N THR A 13 20.59 1.32 18.06
CA THR A 13 19.54 1.83 18.92
C THR A 13 19.76 1.35 20.35
N ASP A 14 19.88 2.28 21.28
CA ASP A 14 19.88 1.98 22.70
C ASP A 14 18.44 1.70 23.17
N TRP A 15 18.09 0.42 23.17
CA TRP A 15 16.77 -0.03 23.59
C TRP A 15 16.53 0.09 25.10
N ALA A 16 17.58 0.13 25.92
CA ALA A 16 17.43 0.27 27.36
C ALA A 16 17.04 1.71 27.70
N ALA A 17 17.70 2.68 27.08
CA ALA A 17 17.36 4.10 27.19
C ALA A 17 15.92 4.38 26.72
N LEU A 18 15.52 3.89 25.53
CA LEU A 18 14.16 4.11 25.01
C LEU A 18 13.05 3.57 25.94
N LYS A 19 13.28 2.41 26.59
CA LYS A 19 12.29 1.84 27.52
C LYS A 19 12.22 2.56 28.86
N ALA A 20 13.27 3.30 29.22
CA ALA A 20 13.35 4.04 30.48
C ALA A 20 12.85 5.49 30.35
N MET A 21 12.66 5.98 29.13
CA MET A 21 12.13 7.31 28.84
C MET A 21 10.66 7.40 29.32
N SER A 22 10.31 8.51 29.97
CA SER A 22 8.94 8.72 30.45
C SER A 22 8.03 9.26 29.36
N ASP A 23 6.73 9.01 29.49
CA ASP A 23 5.72 9.52 28.56
C ASP A 23 5.78 11.06 28.42
N ASP A 24 5.92 11.80 29.53
CA ASP A 24 6.08 13.27 29.50
C ASP A 24 7.30 13.74 28.68
N GLU A 25 8.37 12.95 28.69
CA GLU A 25 9.59 13.28 27.94
C GLU A 25 9.39 12.98 26.45
N ILE A 26 8.69 11.89 26.14
CA ILE A 26 8.28 11.53 24.77
C ILE A 26 7.36 12.62 24.19
N ASP A 27 6.35 13.06 24.94
CA ASP A 27 5.40 14.07 24.50
C ASP A 27 6.06 15.42 24.25
N ARG A 28 6.99 15.83 25.13
CA ARG A 28 7.79 17.04 24.91
C ARG A 28 8.63 16.94 23.64
N ILE A 29 9.34 15.82 23.45
CA ILE A 29 10.17 15.61 22.25
C ILE A 29 9.31 15.64 20.99
N ALA A 30 8.14 14.99 21.01
CA ALA A 30 7.21 14.96 19.88
C ALA A 30 6.63 16.35 19.57
N ALA A 31 6.35 17.18 20.59
CA ALA A 31 5.84 18.53 20.41
C ALA A 31 6.89 19.53 19.89
N GLU A 32 8.17 19.26 20.15
CA GLU A 32 9.30 20.09 19.70
C GLU A 32 9.87 19.65 18.33
N ASP A 33 9.40 18.53 17.77
CA ASP A 33 9.88 17.96 16.50
C ASP A 33 9.21 18.64 15.28
N GLU A 34 9.97 19.48 14.58
CA GLU A 34 9.51 20.19 13.38
C GLU A 34 9.16 19.24 12.21
N ASP A 35 9.78 18.06 12.15
CA ASP A 35 9.50 17.03 11.14
C ASP A 35 8.24 16.21 11.49
N ASN A 36 7.74 16.32 12.72
CA ASN A 36 6.55 15.64 13.21
C ASN A 36 5.55 16.65 13.83
N PRO A 37 4.94 17.52 13.00
CA PRO A 37 4.01 18.52 13.50
C PRO A 37 2.82 17.86 14.22
N PRO A 38 2.28 18.50 15.27
CA PRO A 38 1.10 17.99 15.96
C PRO A 38 -0.07 17.84 14.98
N SER A 39 -0.68 16.65 14.93
CA SER A 39 -1.93 16.41 14.22
C SER A 39 -3.08 16.26 15.22
N ASP A 40 -4.18 16.96 15.01
CA ASP A 40 -5.42 16.81 15.76
C ASP A 40 -6.44 15.93 15.01
N ASP A 41 -7.60 15.67 15.63
CA ASP A 41 -8.65 14.85 15.01
C ASP A 41 -9.17 15.48 13.70
N ASP A 42 -9.16 16.81 13.58
CA ASP A 42 -9.53 17.54 12.37
C ASP A 42 -8.53 17.29 11.23
N HIS A 43 -7.25 17.15 11.53
CA HIS A 43 -6.21 16.75 10.56
C HIS A 43 -6.50 15.39 9.91
N TRP A 44 -7.15 14.48 10.65
CA TRP A 44 -7.50 13.14 10.18
C TRP A 44 -8.94 13.01 9.68
N ALA A 45 -9.78 14.03 9.87
CA ALA A 45 -11.21 13.98 9.52
C ALA A 45 -11.47 13.67 8.04
N ASP A 46 -10.63 14.21 7.16
CA ASP A 46 -10.73 14.02 5.70
C ASP A 46 -9.70 13.01 5.15
N ALA A 47 -8.98 12.30 6.02
CA ALA A 47 -7.97 11.33 5.61
C ALA A 47 -8.63 10.12 4.91
N ALA A 48 -8.56 10.10 3.58
CA ALA A 48 -9.06 8.98 2.80
C ALA A 48 -8.07 7.80 2.86
N ILE A 49 -8.40 6.77 3.65
CA ILE A 49 -7.72 5.48 3.60
C ILE A 49 -8.14 4.78 2.31
N GLY A 50 -7.40 5.03 1.22
CA GLY A 50 -7.60 4.38 -0.07
C GLY A 50 -7.15 2.92 -0.03
N LEU A 51 -7.97 2.02 0.54
CA LEU A 51 -7.69 0.60 0.44
C LEU A 51 -7.75 0.18 -1.04
N PRO A 52 -6.70 -0.44 -1.61
CA PRO A 52 -6.76 -0.89 -2.98
C PRO A 52 -7.94 -1.86 -3.14
N PRO A 53 -8.67 -1.80 -4.26
CA PRO A 53 -9.81 -2.67 -4.49
C PRO A 53 -9.37 -4.13 -4.35
N GLY A 54 -10.20 -4.93 -3.68
CA GLY A 54 -9.95 -6.35 -3.46
C GLY A 54 -9.67 -7.07 -4.78
N LYS A 55 -8.62 -7.90 -4.79
CA LYS A 55 -8.24 -8.70 -5.95
C LYS A 55 -8.77 -10.12 -5.78
N THR A 56 -9.48 -10.63 -6.77
CA THR A 56 -9.87 -12.04 -6.83
C THR A 56 -8.79 -12.83 -7.56
N SER A 57 -8.25 -13.86 -6.92
CA SER A 57 -7.32 -14.79 -7.56
C SER A 57 -8.09 -15.85 -8.33
N ILE A 58 -7.90 -15.90 -9.65
CA ILE A 58 -8.50 -16.90 -10.54
C ILE A 58 -7.43 -17.51 -11.43
N HIS A 59 -7.68 -18.71 -11.94
CA HIS A 59 -6.90 -19.27 -13.04
C HIS A 59 -7.49 -18.77 -14.37
N ALA A 60 -6.68 -18.09 -15.18
CA ALA A 60 -7.06 -17.60 -16.50
C ALA A 60 -5.96 -17.90 -17.51
N SER A 61 -6.39 -18.33 -18.70
CA SER A 61 -5.51 -18.56 -19.85
C SER A 61 -5.59 -17.35 -20.80
N PHE A 62 -4.45 -16.89 -21.28
CA PHE A 62 -4.33 -15.80 -22.25
C PHE A 62 -3.52 -16.28 -23.45
N ASP A 63 -3.71 -15.63 -24.60
CA ASP A 63 -2.93 -15.93 -25.79
C ASP A 63 -1.44 -15.70 -25.54
N ARG A 64 -0.62 -16.55 -26.17
CA ARG A 64 0.83 -16.59 -25.94
C ARG A 64 1.49 -15.25 -26.27
N ASP A 65 1.14 -14.67 -27.40
CA ASP A 65 1.66 -13.39 -27.87
C ASP A 65 1.30 -12.22 -26.94
N VAL A 66 0.09 -12.19 -26.40
CA VAL A 66 -0.34 -11.21 -25.40
C VAL A 66 0.53 -11.31 -24.15
N VAL A 67 0.75 -12.53 -23.63
CA VAL A 67 1.58 -12.73 -22.44
C VAL A 67 3.03 -12.30 -22.69
N GLU A 68 3.60 -12.67 -23.84
CA GLU A 68 4.97 -12.30 -24.21
C GLU A 68 5.13 -10.79 -24.41
N PHE A 69 4.15 -10.11 -25.02
CA PHE A 69 4.14 -8.65 -25.14
C PHE A 69 4.25 -7.95 -23.78
N PHE A 70 3.44 -8.36 -22.80
CA PHE A 70 3.49 -7.73 -21.47
C PHE A 70 4.76 -8.10 -20.68
N LYS A 71 5.26 -9.32 -20.84
CA LYS A 71 6.51 -9.79 -20.22
C LYS A 71 7.74 -9.05 -20.73
N HIS A 72 7.76 -8.58 -21.98
CA HIS A 72 8.86 -7.79 -22.52
C HIS A 72 9.19 -6.55 -21.65
N GLY A 73 8.18 -5.95 -21.00
CA GLY A 73 8.36 -4.84 -20.05
C GLY A 73 8.85 -5.24 -18.65
N GLY A 74 9.26 -6.50 -18.43
CA GLY A 74 9.82 -6.98 -17.18
C GLY A 74 8.81 -7.12 -16.03
N ARG A 75 9.33 -7.06 -14.78
CA ARG A 75 8.55 -7.24 -13.54
C ARG A 75 7.30 -6.35 -13.52
N GLY A 76 6.22 -6.89 -12.97
CA GLY A 76 4.93 -6.18 -12.89
C GLY A 76 4.06 -6.29 -14.15
N TYR A 77 4.39 -7.19 -15.07
CA TYR A 77 3.59 -7.40 -16.29
C TYR A 77 2.12 -7.74 -15.99
N GLN A 78 1.84 -8.53 -14.96
CA GLN A 78 0.47 -8.83 -14.52
C GLN A 78 -0.29 -7.58 -14.07
N THR A 79 0.39 -6.66 -13.38
CA THR A 79 -0.20 -5.37 -12.95
C THR A 79 -0.56 -4.51 -14.16
N ARG A 80 0.34 -4.44 -15.16
CA ARG A 80 0.09 -3.71 -16.42
C ARG A 80 -1.08 -4.33 -17.20
N MET A 81 -1.10 -5.66 -17.31
CA MET A 81 -2.19 -6.39 -17.96
C MET A 81 -3.53 -6.13 -17.28
N ASN A 82 -3.57 -6.17 -15.94
CA ASN A 82 -4.76 -5.85 -15.16
C ASN A 82 -5.22 -4.39 -15.33
N ALA A 83 -4.31 -3.42 -15.45
CA ALA A 83 -4.66 -2.02 -15.69
C ALA A 83 -5.37 -1.83 -17.04
N VAL A 84 -4.92 -2.53 -18.09
CA VAL A 84 -5.57 -2.51 -19.40
C VAL A 84 -6.97 -3.11 -19.33
N LEU A 85 -7.13 -4.29 -18.70
CA LEU A 85 -8.43 -4.93 -18.51
C LEU A 85 -9.39 -4.05 -17.72
N ARG A 86 -8.89 -3.38 -16.66
CA ARG A 86 -9.67 -2.43 -15.87
C ARG A 86 -10.17 -1.26 -16.69
N ARG A 87 -9.29 -0.65 -17.49
CA ARG A 87 -9.66 0.47 -18.36
C ARG A 87 -10.73 0.06 -19.37
N TYR A 88 -10.58 -1.12 -19.97
CA TYR A 88 -11.60 -1.68 -20.86
C TYR A 88 -12.94 -1.84 -20.15
N MET A 89 -12.96 -2.46 -18.97
CA MET A 89 -14.17 -2.63 -18.15
C MET A 89 -14.84 -1.29 -17.83
N GLU A 90 -14.09 -0.28 -17.40
CA GLU A 90 -14.60 1.06 -17.08
C GLU A 90 -15.28 1.72 -18.30
N VAL A 91 -14.64 1.62 -19.48
CA VAL A 91 -15.20 2.15 -20.73
C VAL A 91 -16.49 1.43 -21.11
N GLN A 92 -16.56 0.10 -20.95
CA GLN A 92 -17.79 -0.66 -21.27
C GLN A 92 -18.93 -0.31 -20.31
N LYS A 93 -18.66 -0.24 -19.00
CA LYS A 93 -19.66 0.18 -18.01
C LYS A 93 -20.22 1.57 -18.30
N ALA A 94 -19.37 2.51 -18.71
CA ALA A 94 -19.82 3.85 -19.07
C ALA A 94 -20.73 3.85 -20.31
N LYS A 95 -20.45 3.00 -21.31
CA LYS A 95 -21.30 2.84 -22.50
C LYS A 95 -22.66 2.21 -22.16
N GLU A 96 -22.69 1.22 -21.28
CA GLU A 96 -23.91 0.57 -20.81
C GLU A 96 -24.78 1.54 -20.01
N ALA A 97 -24.19 2.34 -19.12
CA ALA A 97 -24.91 3.36 -18.36
C ALA A 97 -25.46 4.51 -19.22
N GLY A 98 -24.86 4.75 -20.39
CA GLY A 98 -25.34 5.73 -21.38
C GLY A 98 -26.31 5.17 -22.41
N ARG A 99 -26.70 3.89 -22.31
CA ARG A 99 -27.68 3.26 -23.19
C ARG A 99 -29.06 3.36 -22.51
N PRO A 100 -30.06 4.01 -23.14
CA PRO A 100 -31.39 4.18 -22.55
C PRO A 100 -32.12 2.84 -22.37
#